data_AF-A0A1H5ZT09-F1
#
_entry.id   AF-A0A1H5ZT09-F1
#
_cell.length_a   1.000
_cell.length_b   1.000
_cell.length_c   1.000
_cell.angle_alpha   90.00
_cell.angle_beta   90.00
_cell.angle_gamma   90.00
#
_symmetry.space_group_name_H-M   'P 1'
#
loop_
_entity.id
_entity.type
_entity.pdbx_description
1 polymer ?
#
loop_
_entity_poly.entity_id
_entity_poly.type
_entity_poly.pdbx_seq_one_letter_code
_entity_poly.pdbx_strand_id
1 'polypeptide(L)'
;MQKESSSEWPLIDAYGICRQTILPLYRQPTFDSALVSQLLFGECYQINGLTSDRQWFRVYHEDTGMGGWVWAKLIKEITGEEYRKFLNQDFQIVTSPIAAIEYLGTNLYLLPGSRLHFSELELFNWQDHIGFTGNYRPHAVRAYREELIEIGLRYLNAPFQAGGRSIFGLDEELGFSLIFAIAGYAWISGKIPGKSVSPEEAIPGDLFVFRDLEKQESHFGLFLGAEEILWMDNKMKVSDLDEWEDFLRNNTGEQVVFDARSILG
;
A
#
# COMPACT_ATOMS: atom_id res chain seq x y z
N MET A 1 -18.82 -7.81 36.63
CA MET A 1 -17.88 -7.35 35.59
C MET A 1 -16.99 -8.52 35.22
N GLN A 2 -17.38 -9.29 34.20
CA GLN A 2 -16.51 -10.30 33.61
C GLN A 2 -15.39 -9.59 32.86
N LYS A 3 -14.15 -9.95 33.19
CA LYS A 3 -12.99 -9.70 32.33
C LYS A 3 -13.14 -10.61 31.12
N GLU A 4 -13.50 -10.06 29.98
CA GLU A 4 -13.28 -10.76 28.71
C GLU A 4 -11.78 -10.86 28.50
N SER A 5 -11.23 -12.03 28.84
CA SER A 5 -9.87 -12.38 28.45
C SER A 5 -9.93 -12.71 26.97
N SER A 6 -9.48 -11.79 26.10
CA SER A 6 -9.21 -12.10 24.70
C SER A 6 -8.15 -13.20 24.67
N SER A 7 -8.56 -14.44 24.43
CA SER A 7 -7.67 -15.59 24.28
C SER A 7 -7.11 -15.59 22.85
N GLU A 8 -6.31 -14.59 22.52
CA GLU A 8 -5.51 -14.58 21.29
C GLU A 8 -4.35 -15.58 21.47
N TRP A 9 -4.30 -16.61 20.63
CA TRP A 9 -3.20 -17.56 20.61
C TRP A 9 -2.18 -17.12 19.55
N PRO A 10 -0.94 -16.76 19.92
CA PRO A 10 0.05 -16.39 18.93
C PRO A 10 0.47 -17.61 18.10
N LEU A 11 0.30 -17.51 16.78
CA LEU A 11 0.89 -18.41 15.81
C LEU A 11 2.18 -17.75 15.31
N ILE A 12 3.34 -18.29 15.64
CA ILE A 12 4.63 -17.67 15.29
C ILE A 12 5.13 -18.14 13.90
N ASP A 13 4.59 -19.26 13.40
CA ASP A 13 5.05 -19.92 12.16
C ASP A 13 3.94 -20.11 11.11
N ALA A 14 2.92 -19.24 11.09
CA ALA A 14 1.83 -19.30 10.12
C ALA A 14 1.89 -18.12 9.14
N TYR A 15 1.74 -18.41 7.85
CA TYR A 15 1.95 -17.45 6.77
C TYR A 15 0.86 -17.59 5.71
N GLY A 16 0.63 -16.52 4.95
CA GLY A 16 -0.29 -16.53 3.82
C GLY A 16 0.12 -15.59 2.70
N ILE A 17 -0.60 -15.71 1.58
CA ILE A 17 -0.45 -14.85 0.40
C ILE A 17 -1.82 -14.42 -0.11
N CYS A 18 -1.96 -13.16 -0.49
CA CYS A 18 -3.20 -12.65 -1.06
C CYS A 18 -3.40 -13.21 -2.48
N ARG A 19 -4.48 -13.97 -2.69
CA ARG A 19 -4.90 -14.49 -4.03
C ARG A 19 -6.17 -13.84 -4.55
N GLN A 20 -6.56 -12.72 -3.97
CA GLN A 20 -7.68 -11.90 -4.37
C GLN A 20 -7.15 -10.57 -4.87
N THR A 21 -7.96 -9.82 -5.63
CA THR A 21 -7.61 -8.46 -6.07
C THR A 21 -7.26 -7.57 -4.87
N ILE A 22 -8.13 -7.61 -3.86
CA ILE A 22 -7.99 -6.90 -2.59
C ILE A 22 -8.45 -7.85 -1.48
N LEU A 23 -7.70 -7.93 -0.39
CA LEU A 23 -8.08 -8.60 0.85
C LEU A 23 -8.19 -7.53 1.96
N PRO A 24 -9.39 -7.25 2.49
CA PRO A 24 -9.59 -6.21 3.49
C PRO A 24 -9.08 -6.62 4.88
N LEU A 25 -8.45 -5.68 5.59
CA LEU A 25 -7.99 -5.84 6.98
C LEU A 25 -8.83 -4.95 7.88
N TYR A 26 -9.44 -5.55 8.89
CA TYR A 26 -10.37 -4.87 9.81
C TYR A 26 -9.74 -4.59 11.17
N ARG A 27 -10.20 -3.55 11.85
CA ARG A 27 -9.71 -3.20 13.19
C ARG A 27 -10.09 -4.24 14.26
N GLN A 28 -11.27 -4.83 14.12
CA GLN A 28 -11.83 -5.85 15.02
C GLN A 28 -12.36 -7.04 14.20
N PRO A 29 -12.46 -8.24 14.79
CA PRO A 29 -12.92 -9.45 14.10
C PRO A 29 -14.44 -9.48 13.94
N THR A 30 -14.98 -8.49 13.22
CA THR A 30 -16.41 -8.33 12.95
C THR A 30 -16.63 -7.55 11.65
N PHE A 31 -17.72 -7.83 10.96
CA PHE A 31 -18.02 -7.23 9.65
C PHE A 31 -18.44 -5.76 9.72
N ASP A 32 -18.85 -5.27 10.90
CA ASP A 32 -19.17 -3.86 11.17
C ASP A 32 -17.94 -3.04 11.62
N SER A 33 -16.75 -3.64 11.62
CA SER A 33 -15.53 -2.95 12.00
C SER A 33 -15.02 -2.03 10.90
N ALA A 34 -14.29 -0.99 11.31
CA ALA A 34 -13.56 -0.12 10.39
C ALA A 34 -12.48 -0.91 9.63
N LEU A 35 -12.36 -0.61 8.33
CA LEU A 35 -11.20 -1.00 7.52
C LEU A 35 -9.97 -0.24 8.02
N VAL A 36 -8.85 -0.94 8.22
CA VAL A 36 -7.58 -0.32 8.64
C VAL A 36 -6.51 -0.41 7.56
N SER A 37 -6.63 -1.37 6.64
CA SER A 37 -5.76 -1.51 5.48
C SER A 37 -6.37 -2.52 4.50
N GLN A 38 -5.67 -2.76 3.40
CA GLN A 38 -5.99 -3.75 2.38
C GLN A 38 -4.70 -4.45 1.97
N LEU A 39 -4.74 -5.73 1.63
CA LEU A 39 -3.64 -6.44 0.96
C LEU A 39 -3.97 -6.59 -0.52
N LEU A 40 -3.00 -6.35 -1.39
CA LEU A 40 -3.14 -6.53 -2.83
C LEU A 40 -2.68 -7.92 -3.25
N PHE A 41 -3.12 -8.38 -4.42
CA PHE A 41 -2.74 -9.69 -4.96
C PHE A 41 -1.22 -9.90 -4.90
N GLY A 42 -0.79 -11.07 -4.45
CA GLY A 42 0.62 -11.45 -4.34
C GLY A 42 1.37 -10.87 -3.13
N GLU A 43 0.75 -10.00 -2.33
CA GLU A 43 1.33 -9.60 -1.04
C GLU A 43 1.24 -10.75 -0.02
N CYS A 44 2.35 -10.99 0.68
CA CYS A 44 2.43 -12.00 1.72
C CYS A 44 2.15 -11.41 3.10
N TYR A 45 1.67 -12.21 4.03
CA TYR A 45 1.38 -11.79 5.39
C TYR A 45 1.67 -12.90 6.40
N GLN A 46 2.00 -12.51 7.62
CA GLN A 46 2.10 -13.41 8.76
C GLN A 46 0.75 -13.53 9.45
N ILE A 47 0.38 -14.72 9.92
CA ILE A 47 -0.81 -14.95 10.74
C ILE A 47 -0.33 -15.04 12.19
N ASN A 48 -0.71 -14.08 13.03
CA ASN A 48 -0.18 -13.94 14.39
C ASN A 48 -1.24 -14.11 15.49
N GLY A 49 -2.48 -14.43 15.13
CA GLY A 49 -3.54 -14.70 16.09
C GLY A 49 -4.82 -15.21 15.43
N LEU A 50 -5.73 -15.72 16.24
CA LEU A 50 -7.09 -16.09 15.82
C LEU A 50 -8.10 -15.90 16.96
N THR A 51 -9.36 -15.70 16.60
CA THR A 51 -10.48 -15.74 17.56
C THR A 51 -10.72 -17.16 18.06
N SER A 52 -11.33 -17.31 19.24
CA SER A 52 -11.59 -18.62 19.86
C SER A 52 -12.47 -19.55 18.99
N ASP A 53 -13.37 -18.96 18.18
CA ASP A 53 -14.22 -19.66 17.22
C ASP A 53 -13.55 -19.90 15.85
N ARG A 54 -12.31 -19.45 15.68
CA ARG A 54 -11.50 -19.52 14.45
C ARG A 54 -12.15 -18.89 13.22
N GLN A 55 -13.12 -17.99 13.40
CA GLN A 55 -13.74 -17.27 12.28
C GLN A 55 -12.86 -16.15 11.74
N TRP A 56 -11.93 -15.64 12.55
CA TRP A 56 -11.07 -14.53 12.17
C TRP A 56 -9.62 -14.82 12.50
N PHE A 57 -8.74 -14.44 11.59
CA PHE A 57 -7.30 -14.43 11.79
C PHE A 57 -6.81 -13.00 11.94
N ARG A 58 -5.88 -12.80 12.87
CA ARG A 58 -5.10 -11.58 12.96
C ARG A 58 -3.87 -11.76 12.07
N VAL A 59 -3.65 -10.82 11.17
CA VAL A 59 -2.54 -10.85 10.21
C VAL A 59 -1.65 -9.62 10.34
N TYR A 60 -0.41 -9.75 9.91
CA TYR A 60 0.57 -8.69 9.85
C TYR A 60 1.24 -8.66 8.48
N HIS A 61 1.30 -7.47 7.88
CA HIS A 61 1.93 -7.20 6.61
C HIS A 61 3.26 -6.48 6.84
N GLU A 62 4.37 -7.14 6.50
CA GLU A 62 5.72 -6.61 6.78
C GLU A 62 6.02 -5.31 6.04
N ASP A 63 5.56 -5.18 4.78
CA ASP A 63 5.94 -4.04 3.94
C ASP A 63 5.26 -2.73 4.35
N THR A 64 4.08 -2.79 4.95
CA THR A 64 3.45 -1.61 5.56
C THR A 64 3.74 -1.51 7.06
N GLY A 65 4.14 -2.62 7.68
CA GLY A 65 4.27 -2.75 9.12
C GLY A 65 2.93 -2.67 9.86
N MET A 66 1.82 -2.97 9.17
CA MET A 66 0.46 -2.90 9.71
C MET A 66 -0.15 -4.28 9.87
N GLY A 67 -1.19 -4.38 10.71
CA GLY A 67 -1.94 -5.60 10.88
C GLY A 67 -3.42 -5.34 11.13
N GLY A 68 -4.21 -6.40 11.01
CA GLY A 68 -5.66 -6.34 11.20
C GLY A 68 -6.27 -7.73 11.21
N TRP A 69 -7.59 -7.76 11.33
CA TRP A 69 -8.39 -8.98 11.32
C TRP A 69 -8.91 -9.27 9.92
N VAL A 70 -8.84 -10.53 9.52
CA VAL A 70 -9.30 -11.04 8.21
C VAL A 70 -10.20 -12.23 8.46
N TRP A 71 -11.30 -12.31 7.71
CA TRP A 71 -12.21 -13.45 7.79
C TRP A 71 -11.49 -14.73 7.33
N ALA A 72 -11.60 -15.80 8.12
CA ALA A 72 -10.81 -17.01 7.92
C ALA A 72 -10.99 -17.66 6.55
N LYS A 73 -12.17 -17.51 5.93
CA LYS A 73 -12.44 -18.06 4.58
C LYS A 73 -11.67 -17.37 3.46
N LEU A 74 -11.11 -16.19 3.71
CA LEU A 74 -10.36 -15.41 2.73
C LEU A 74 -8.85 -15.68 2.79
N ILE A 75 -8.40 -16.38 3.83
CA ILE A 75 -6.98 -16.71 4.01
C ILE A 75 -6.58 -17.80 3.03
N LYS A 76 -5.47 -17.55 2.35
CA LYS A 76 -4.71 -18.58 1.64
C LYS A 76 -3.39 -18.79 2.37
N GLU A 77 -3.30 -19.89 3.10
CA GLU A 77 -2.08 -20.28 3.81
C GLU A 77 -0.99 -20.73 2.83
N ILE A 78 0.25 -20.48 3.21
CA ILE A 78 1.48 -20.96 2.57
C ILE A 78 2.46 -21.44 3.62
N THR A 79 3.41 -22.28 3.21
CA THR A 79 4.50 -22.73 4.08
C THR A 79 5.47 -21.59 4.40
N GLY A 80 6.20 -21.70 5.51
CA GLY A 80 7.27 -20.75 5.83
C GLY A 80 8.43 -20.75 4.84
N GLU A 81 8.60 -21.82 4.04
CA GLU A 81 9.55 -21.84 2.93
C GLU A 81 9.06 -21.00 1.76
N GLU A 82 7.80 -21.20 1.34
CA GLU A 82 7.16 -20.37 0.31
C GLU A 82 7.14 -18.89 0.71
N TYR A 83 6.80 -18.59 1.97
CA TYR A 83 6.81 -17.21 2.48
C TYR A 83 8.18 -16.55 2.31
N ARG A 84 9.25 -17.22 2.79
CA ARG A 84 10.63 -16.73 2.64
C ARG A 84 11.03 -16.62 1.17
N LYS A 85 10.57 -17.54 0.31
CA LYS A 85 10.82 -17.47 -1.13
C LYS A 85 10.17 -16.23 -1.74
N PHE A 86 8.88 -15.98 -1.49
CA PHE A 86 8.16 -14.82 -2.02
C PHE A 86 8.74 -13.49 -1.55
N LEU A 87 9.23 -13.41 -0.30
CA LEU A 87 9.85 -12.20 0.22
C LEU A 87 11.22 -11.90 -0.40
N ASN A 88 11.99 -12.92 -0.78
CA ASN A 88 13.39 -12.75 -1.22
C ASN A 88 13.58 -12.87 -2.74
N GLN A 89 12.59 -13.36 -3.48
CA GLN A 89 12.67 -13.47 -4.93
C GLN A 89 12.27 -12.16 -5.62
N ASP A 90 12.82 -11.93 -6.80
CA ASP A 90 12.38 -10.85 -7.66
C ASP A 90 10.94 -11.10 -8.12
N PHE A 91 10.13 -10.05 -8.10
CA PHE A 91 8.77 -10.04 -8.61
C PHE A 91 8.54 -8.82 -9.50
N GLN A 92 7.52 -8.91 -10.35
CA GLN A 92 7.03 -7.75 -11.08
C GLN A 92 5.87 -7.13 -10.29
N ILE A 93 5.75 -5.82 -10.33
CA ILE A 93 4.66 -5.08 -9.71
C ILE A 93 3.78 -4.47 -10.79
N VAL A 94 2.49 -4.72 -10.72
CA VAL A 94 1.50 -4.15 -11.63
C VAL A 94 1.47 -2.65 -11.44
N THR A 95 1.50 -1.92 -12.55
CA THR A 95 1.39 -0.45 -12.54
C THR A 95 0.09 0.00 -13.19
N SER A 96 -0.53 -0.79 -14.07
CA SER A 96 -1.79 -0.40 -14.74
C SER A 96 -2.94 -0.21 -13.74
N PRO A 97 -3.83 0.80 -13.93
CA PRO A 97 -5.01 1.01 -13.09
C PRO A 97 -5.87 -0.25 -12.94
N ILE A 98 -6.04 -0.99 -14.05
CA ILE A 98 -6.63 -2.33 -14.06
C ILE A 98 -5.79 -3.19 -15.00
N ALA A 99 -5.40 -4.34 -14.48
CA ALA A 99 -4.80 -5.45 -15.21
C ALA A 99 -5.66 -6.70 -15.02
N ALA A 100 -5.44 -7.74 -15.80
CA ALA A 100 -6.10 -9.02 -15.61
C ALA A 100 -5.10 -10.16 -15.78
N ILE A 101 -5.34 -11.28 -15.10
CA ILE A 101 -4.68 -12.56 -15.34
C ILE A 101 -5.75 -13.65 -15.49
N GLU A 102 -5.42 -14.71 -16.23
CA GLU A 102 -6.20 -15.95 -16.17
C GLU A 102 -5.87 -16.67 -14.85
N TYR A 103 -6.89 -16.94 -14.04
CA TYR A 103 -6.77 -17.63 -12.78
C TYR A 103 -7.94 -18.61 -12.63
N LEU A 104 -7.60 -19.90 -12.55
CA LEU A 104 -8.56 -21.01 -12.42
C LEU A 104 -9.66 -20.99 -13.52
N GLY A 105 -9.29 -20.68 -14.76
CA GLY A 105 -10.19 -20.64 -15.92
C GLY A 105 -11.11 -19.42 -15.99
N THR A 106 -10.85 -18.39 -15.19
CA THR A 106 -11.58 -17.11 -15.18
C THR A 106 -10.62 -15.93 -15.11
N ASN A 107 -11.08 -14.72 -15.44
CA ASN A 107 -10.25 -13.53 -15.29
C ASN A 107 -10.25 -13.03 -13.84
N LEU A 108 -9.07 -12.88 -13.26
CA LEU A 108 -8.85 -12.14 -12.02
C LEU A 108 -8.26 -10.78 -12.35
N TYR A 109 -8.90 -9.71 -11.89
CA TYR A 109 -8.40 -8.35 -12.07
C TYR A 109 -7.37 -7.99 -11.02
N LEU A 110 -6.35 -7.26 -11.43
CA LEU A 110 -5.25 -6.79 -10.60
C LEU A 110 -5.21 -5.26 -10.62
N LEU A 111 -4.77 -4.67 -9.51
CA LEU A 111 -4.66 -3.23 -9.33
C LEU A 111 -3.20 -2.81 -9.17
N PRO A 112 -2.85 -1.52 -9.35
CA PRO A 112 -1.49 -1.05 -9.15
C PRO A 112 -0.98 -1.46 -7.75
N GLY A 113 0.21 -2.03 -7.68
CA GLY A 113 0.76 -2.60 -6.45
C GLY A 113 0.64 -4.13 -6.32
N SER A 114 -0.21 -4.77 -7.13
CA SER A 114 -0.28 -6.24 -7.18
C SER A 114 1.07 -6.84 -7.59
N ARG A 115 1.49 -7.90 -6.90
CA ARG A 115 2.77 -8.59 -7.13
C ARG A 115 2.59 -9.84 -7.97
N LEU A 116 3.38 -9.94 -9.01
CA LEU A 116 3.48 -11.09 -9.89
C LEU A 116 4.77 -11.83 -9.54
N HIS A 117 4.60 -12.87 -8.74
CA HIS A 117 5.66 -13.82 -8.38
C HIS A 117 5.81 -14.83 -9.50
N PHE A 118 6.90 -14.73 -10.27
CA PHE A 118 7.21 -15.71 -11.31
C PHE A 118 7.96 -16.87 -10.69
N SER A 119 7.35 -18.05 -10.67
CA SER A 119 8.06 -19.27 -10.32
C SER A 119 7.61 -20.44 -11.19
N GLU A 120 8.50 -21.39 -11.48
CA GLU A 120 8.14 -22.63 -12.18
C GLU A 120 7.06 -23.46 -11.44
N LEU A 121 6.85 -23.17 -10.15
CA LEU A 121 5.91 -23.86 -9.26
C LEU A 121 4.56 -23.14 -9.12
N GLU A 122 4.39 -21.93 -9.65
CA GLU A 122 3.15 -21.18 -9.50
C GLU A 122 2.69 -20.49 -10.79
N LEU A 123 1.52 -20.92 -11.26
CA LEU A 123 0.45 -20.17 -11.96
C LEU A 123 0.80 -19.40 -13.26
N PHE A 124 2.07 -19.32 -13.63
CA PHE A 124 2.55 -18.60 -14.80
C PHE A 124 3.53 -19.48 -15.58
N ASN A 125 3.02 -20.60 -16.12
CA ASN A 125 3.69 -21.24 -17.25
C ASN A 125 3.58 -20.30 -18.45
N TRP A 126 4.52 -19.35 -18.53
CA TRP A 126 4.62 -18.36 -19.61
C TRP A 126 4.72 -19.02 -21.00
N GLN A 127 5.13 -20.29 -21.04
CA GLN A 127 5.33 -21.02 -22.29
C GLN A 127 4.04 -21.36 -23.04
N ASP A 128 2.84 -21.33 -22.40
CA ASP A 128 1.59 -21.67 -23.08
C ASP A 128 0.39 -20.72 -22.88
N HIS A 129 0.41 -19.75 -21.95
CA HIS A 129 -0.74 -18.86 -21.74
C HIS A 129 -0.37 -17.39 -21.52
N ILE A 130 -0.52 -16.59 -22.57
CA ILE A 130 -0.54 -15.11 -22.53
C ILE A 130 -1.86 -14.70 -21.85
N GLY A 131 -1.87 -14.59 -20.53
CA GLY A 131 -3.05 -14.22 -19.75
C GLY A 131 -3.00 -12.84 -19.09
N PHE A 132 -1.84 -12.19 -19.06
CA PHE A 132 -1.68 -10.88 -18.40
C PHE A 132 -2.06 -9.72 -19.34
N THR A 133 -2.88 -8.80 -18.86
CA THR A 133 -3.15 -7.51 -19.52
C THR A 133 -2.61 -6.35 -18.68
N GLY A 134 -2.11 -5.30 -19.35
CA GLY A 134 -1.63 -4.08 -18.70
C GLY A 134 -0.11 -3.94 -18.65
N ASN A 135 0.36 -3.10 -17.73
CA ASN A 135 1.77 -2.74 -17.54
C ASN A 135 2.23 -3.19 -16.16
N TYR A 136 3.50 -3.59 -16.08
CA TYR A 136 4.21 -3.93 -14.86
C TYR A 136 5.64 -3.41 -14.92
N ARG A 137 6.33 -3.40 -13.78
CA ARG A 137 7.75 -3.08 -13.68
C ARG A 137 8.46 -4.06 -12.74
N PRO A 138 9.77 -4.30 -12.92
CA PRO A 138 10.53 -5.11 -11.96
C PRO A 138 10.70 -4.35 -10.65
N HIS A 139 10.26 -4.92 -9.53
CA HIS A 139 10.39 -4.26 -8.22
C HIS A 139 11.86 -4.12 -7.78
N ALA A 140 12.74 -5.02 -8.23
CA ALA A 140 14.18 -4.99 -7.95
C ALA A 140 14.89 -3.72 -8.47
N VAL A 141 14.27 -3.01 -9.41
CA VAL A 141 14.81 -1.76 -9.99
C VAL A 141 14.06 -0.58 -9.39
N ARG A 142 14.77 0.34 -8.75
CA ARG A 142 14.17 1.60 -8.28
C ARG A 142 13.76 2.48 -9.45
N ALA A 143 12.57 3.05 -9.37
CA ALA A 143 12.07 3.99 -10.37
C ALA A 143 12.87 5.28 -10.31
N TYR A 144 13.15 5.85 -11.48
CA TYR A 144 13.63 7.22 -11.59
C TYR A 144 12.48 8.21 -11.33
N ARG A 145 12.77 9.51 -11.19
CA ARG A 145 11.81 10.54 -10.73
C ARG A 145 10.55 10.57 -11.60
N GLU A 146 10.75 10.57 -12.91
CA GLU A 146 9.69 10.64 -13.89
C GLU A 146 8.79 9.39 -13.84
N GLU A 147 9.37 8.18 -13.70
CA GLU A 147 8.57 6.96 -13.52
C GLU A 147 7.79 6.96 -12.20
N LEU A 148 8.36 7.48 -11.10
CA LEU A 148 7.62 7.64 -9.84
C LEU A 148 6.44 8.60 -10.01
N ILE A 149 6.64 9.73 -10.67
CA ILE A 149 5.57 10.69 -10.97
C ILE A 149 4.47 10.01 -11.79
N GLU A 150 4.83 9.27 -12.83
CA GLU A 150 3.88 8.50 -13.63
C GLU A 150 3.11 7.47 -12.80
N ILE A 151 3.75 6.79 -11.84
CA ILE A 151 3.08 5.88 -10.91
C ILE A 151 2.07 6.65 -10.04
N GLY A 152 2.46 7.79 -9.47
CA GLY A 152 1.59 8.63 -8.66
C GLY A 152 0.37 9.12 -9.43
N LEU A 153 0.56 9.61 -10.65
CA LEU A 153 -0.51 10.13 -11.50
C LEU A 153 -1.57 9.08 -11.88
N ARG A 154 -1.26 7.77 -11.80
CA ARG A 154 -2.25 6.70 -12.03
C ARG A 154 -3.31 6.61 -10.94
N TYR A 155 -3.09 7.26 -9.80
CA TYR A 155 -4.06 7.38 -8.72
C TYR A 155 -4.93 8.63 -8.83
N LEU A 156 -4.76 9.49 -9.84
CA LEU A 156 -5.63 10.64 -10.06
C LEU A 156 -7.11 10.27 -9.99
N ASN A 157 -7.87 11.05 -9.22
CA ASN A 157 -9.29 10.83 -8.91
C ASN A 157 -9.63 9.59 -8.05
N ALA A 158 -8.65 8.84 -7.55
CA ALA A 158 -8.91 7.81 -6.55
C ALA A 158 -9.59 8.47 -5.34
N PRO A 159 -10.81 8.06 -4.97
CA PRO A 159 -11.55 8.69 -3.88
C PRO A 159 -10.94 8.32 -2.53
N PHE A 160 -11.05 9.23 -1.57
CA PHE A 160 -10.65 8.95 -0.20
C PHE A 160 -11.48 7.80 0.38
N GLN A 161 -10.79 6.83 0.98
CA GLN A 161 -11.38 5.78 1.80
C GLN A 161 -10.40 5.43 2.91
N ALA A 162 -10.80 5.63 4.16
CA ALA A 162 -9.99 5.23 5.31
C ALA A 162 -9.63 3.73 5.21
N GLY A 163 -8.33 3.43 5.32
CA GLY A 163 -7.80 2.06 5.17
C GLY A 163 -7.73 1.53 3.73
N GLY A 164 -8.02 2.35 2.72
CA GLY A 164 -7.95 1.98 1.30
C GLY A 164 -6.54 1.97 0.74
N ARG A 165 -6.23 1.01 -0.14
CA ARG A 165 -4.94 0.89 -0.88
C ARG A 165 -5.17 0.64 -2.37
N SER A 166 -6.16 1.31 -2.97
CA SER A 166 -6.52 1.08 -4.37
C SER A 166 -7.06 2.32 -5.08
N ILE A 167 -7.15 2.26 -6.42
CA ILE A 167 -7.79 3.32 -7.21
C ILE A 167 -9.29 3.49 -6.96
N PHE A 168 -9.95 2.52 -6.30
CA PHE A 168 -11.38 2.58 -5.96
C PHE A 168 -11.64 3.13 -4.54
N GLY A 169 -10.57 3.36 -3.78
CA GLY A 169 -10.61 3.80 -2.40
C GLY A 169 -9.19 3.82 -1.86
N LEU A 170 -8.73 5.02 -1.52
CA LEU A 170 -7.34 5.30 -1.16
C LEU A 170 -7.29 6.10 0.13
N ASP A 171 -6.53 5.61 1.10
CA ASP A 171 -6.13 6.38 2.27
C ASP A 171 -4.87 7.19 1.91
N GLU A 172 -4.69 8.38 2.50
CA GLU A 172 -3.58 9.27 2.12
C GLU A 172 -2.22 8.64 2.42
N GLU A 173 -1.96 8.22 3.66
CA GLU A 173 -0.68 7.62 4.05
C GLU A 173 -0.47 6.27 3.36
N LEU A 174 -1.52 5.45 3.29
CA LEU A 174 -1.40 4.14 2.63
C LEU A 174 -1.24 4.26 1.11
N GLY A 175 -1.78 5.33 0.50
CA GLY A 175 -1.67 5.61 -0.92
C GLY A 175 -0.28 6.09 -1.30
N PHE A 176 0.27 7.07 -0.58
CA PHE A 176 1.64 7.52 -0.82
C PHE A 176 2.66 6.41 -0.51
N SER A 177 2.52 5.68 0.59
CA SER A 177 3.40 4.54 0.87
C SER A 177 3.32 3.48 -0.23
N LEU A 178 2.14 3.21 -0.79
CA LEU A 178 1.97 2.28 -1.92
C LEU A 178 2.61 2.80 -3.22
N ILE A 179 2.44 4.08 -3.55
CA ILE A 179 3.07 4.72 -4.72
C ILE A 179 4.60 4.56 -4.66
N PHE A 180 5.19 4.86 -3.50
CA PHE A 180 6.63 4.74 -3.28
C PHE A 180 7.09 3.27 -3.27
N ALA A 181 6.30 2.36 -2.70
CA ALA A 181 6.58 0.93 -2.73
C ALA A 181 6.55 0.37 -4.16
N ILE A 182 5.59 0.76 -5.00
CA ILE A 182 5.55 0.40 -6.43
C ILE A 182 6.83 0.87 -7.14
N ALA A 183 7.33 2.05 -6.78
CA ALA A 183 8.57 2.62 -7.28
C ALA A 183 9.86 2.01 -6.68
N GLY A 184 9.76 1.06 -5.75
CA GLY A 184 10.92 0.39 -5.12
C GLY A 184 11.53 1.14 -3.92
N TYR A 185 10.78 2.07 -3.33
CA TYR A 185 11.16 2.81 -2.12
C TYR A 185 10.31 2.34 -0.94
N ALA A 186 10.94 1.61 -0.01
CA ALA A 186 10.25 1.08 1.15
C ALA A 186 9.81 2.20 2.11
N TRP A 187 8.56 2.11 2.58
CA TRP A 187 7.98 2.96 3.62
C TRP A 187 7.33 2.07 4.66
N ILE A 188 8.10 1.72 5.70
CA ILE A 188 7.69 0.74 6.70
C ILE A 188 7.46 1.45 8.04
N SER A 189 6.27 1.32 8.62
CA SER A 189 5.96 1.83 9.97
C SER A 189 6.29 3.33 10.14
N GLY A 190 5.80 4.16 9.23
CA GLY A 190 6.01 5.62 9.27
C GLY A 190 7.43 6.09 8.95
N LYS A 191 8.36 5.18 8.61
CA LYS A 191 9.69 5.55 8.12
C LYS A 191 9.60 5.98 6.67
N ILE A 192 9.40 7.28 6.50
CA ILE A 192 9.29 7.92 5.20
C ILE A 192 10.63 7.83 4.45
N PRO A 193 10.64 7.40 3.17
CA PRO A 193 11.87 7.30 2.39
C PRO A 193 12.48 8.68 2.08
N GLY A 194 13.72 8.66 1.60
CA GLY A 194 14.45 9.87 1.20
C GLY A 194 15.16 10.59 2.34
N LYS A 195 15.85 11.68 2.00
CA LYS A 195 16.58 12.56 2.91
C LYS A 195 15.93 13.94 2.92
N SER A 196 15.89 14.59 4.08
CA SER A 196 15.44 15.97 4.18
C SER A 196 16.34 16.88 3.36
N VAL A 197 15.71 17.75 2.57
CA VAL A 197 16.33 18.81 1.77
C VAL A 197 15.65 20.14 2.11
N SER A 198 16.27 21.27 1.78
CA SER A 198 15.56 22.54 1.93
C SER A 198 14.43 22.64 0.89
N PRO A 199 13.33 23.36 1.17
CA PRO A 199 12.23 23.52 0.20
C PRO A 199 12.69 24.12 -1.13
N GLU A 200 13.72 24.98 -1.10
CA GLU A 200 14.30 25.61 -2.30
C GLU A 200 15.13 24.64 -3.15
N GLU A 201 15.58 23.53 -2.56
CA GLU A 201 16.32 22.46 -3.23
C GLU A 201 15.40 21.35 -3.75
N ALA A 202 14.10 21.42 -3.46
CA ALA A 202 13.14 20.42 -3.88
C ALA A 202 12.99 20.37 -5.40
N ILE A 203 12.96 19.16 -5.94
CA ILE A 203 12.83 18.91 -7.38
C ILE A 203 11.69 17.91 -7.66
N PRO A 204 11.17 17.84 -8.90
CA PRO A 204 10.09 16.92 -9.25
C PRO A 204 10.36 15.49 -8.78
N GLY A 205 9.36 14.87 -8.17
CA GLY A 205 9.44 13.56 -7.57
C GLY A 205 9.84 13.57 -6.09
N ASP A 206 10.15 14.72 -5.50
CA ASP A 206 10.35 14.82 -4.04
C ASP A 206 9.01 14.76 -3.30
N LEU A 207 9.05 14.21 -2.08
CA LEU A 207 7.89 14.06 -1.21
C LEU A 207 7.84 15.22 -0.21
N PHE A 208 6.75 15.97 -0.21
CA PHE A 208 6.45 16.94 0.82
C PHE A 208 5.62 16.28 1.91
N VAL A 209 6.04 16.48 3.16
CA VAL A 209 5.39 15.93 4.34
C VAL A 209 5.04 17.08 5.26
N PHE A 210 3.77 17.20 5.59
CA PHE A 210 3.28 18.14 6.59
C PHE A 210 2.70 17.35 7.76
N ARG A 211 3.11 17.66 8.99
CA ARG A 211 2.61 16.98 10.19
C ARG A 211 1.97 17.98 11.13
N ASP A 212 0.73 17.69 11.51
CA ASP A 212 0.03 18.36 12.60
C ASP A 212 0.31 17.59 13.91
N LEU A 213 1.07 18.20 14.81
CA LEU A 213 1.47 17.57 16.06
C LEU A 213 0.33 17.53 17.09
N GLU A 214 -0.66 18.43 16.98
CA GLU A 214 -1.80 18.49 17.89
C GLU A 214 -2.84 17.43 17.53
N LYS A 215 -3.15 17.28 16.24
CA LYS A 215 -4.10 16.29 15.74
C LYS A 215 -3.47 14.90 15.52
N GLN A 216 -2.13 14.83 15.50
CA GLN A 216 -1.38 13.62 15.12
C GLN A 216 -1.72 13.14 13.70
N GLU A 217 -1.96 14.09 12.80
CA GLU A 217 -2.28 13.86 11.40
C GLU A 217 -1.08 14.25 10.53
N SER A 218 -0.95 13.60 9.38
CA SER A 218 0.09 13.92 8.41
C SER A 218 -0.54 14.02 7.02
N HIS A 219 -0.15 15.06 6.29
CA HIS A 219 -0.50 15.26 4.90
C HIS A 219 0.73 15.12 4.02
N PHE A 220 0.51 14.65 2.80
CA PHE A 220 1.55 14.25 1.89
C PHE A 220 1.29 14.81 0.50
N GLY A 221 2.36 15.22 -0.17
CA GLY A 221 2.28 15.66 -1.55
C GLY A 221 3.51 15.25 -2.34
N LEU A 222 3.33 14.79 -3.57
CA LEU A 222 4.41 14.51 -4.50
C LEU A 222 4.61 15.74 -5.38
N PHE A 223 5.74 16.43 -5.22
CA PHE A 223 6.05 17.62 -5.98
C PHE A 223 6.27 17.26 -7.46
N LEU A 224 5.58 17.94 -8.37
CA LEU A 224 5.62 17.64 -9.81
C LEU A 224 6.51 18.61 -10.59
N GLY A 225 6.98 19.69 -9.94
CA GLY A 225 7.65 20.80 -10.61
C GLY A 225 6.67 21.87 -11.06
N ALA A 226 7.21 23.01 -11.51
CA ALA A 226 6.40 24.15 -11.99
C ALA A 226 5.27 24.56 -11.02
N GLU A 227 5.56 24.51 -9.71
CA GLU A 227 4.59 24.79 -8.64
C GLU A 227 3.38 23.83 -8.59
N GLU A 228 3.41 22.69 -9.29
CA GLU A 228 2.38 21.66 -9.22
C GLU A 228 2.70 20.59 -8.18
N ILE A 229 1.67 20.08 -7.53
CA ILE A 229 1.77 19.02 -6.53
C ILE A 229 0.61 18.03 -6.67
N LEU A 230 0.91 16.73 -6.56
CA LEU A 230 -0.07 15.65 -6.45
C LEU A 230 -0.33 15.37 -4.97
N TRP A 231 -1.57 15.50 -4.53
CA TRP A 231 -1.96 15.37 -3.11
C TRP A 231 -3.41 14.93 -2.97
N MET A 232 -3.85 14.68 -1.74
CA MET A 232 -5.21 14.20 -1.48
C MET A 232 -6.06 15.19 -0.68
N ASP A 233 -7.22 15.51 -1.24
CA ASP A 233 -8.34 16.16 -0.53
C ASP A 233 -9.64 15.58 -1.08
N ASN A 234 -10.27 14.70 -0.28
CA ASN A 234 -11.42 13.86 -0.65
C ASN A 234 -11.18 12.88 -1.83
N LYS A 235 -10.18 13.14 -2.67
CA LYS A 235 -9.64 12.31 -3.73
C LYS A 235 -8.22 12.75 -4.04
N MET A 236 -7.44 11.88 -4.67
CA MET A 236 -6.14 12.26 -5.23
C MET A 236 -6.34 13.26 -6.38
N LYS A 237 -5.63 14.40 -6.34
CA LYS A 237 -5.72 15.48 -7.34
C LYS A 237 -4.35 16.14 -7.55
N VAL A 238 -4.25 16.89 -8.64
CA VAL A 238 -3.14 17.81 -8.89
C VAL A 238 -3.68 19.24 -8.77
N SER A 239 -2.94 20.09 -8.07
CA SER A 239 -3.16 21.54 -8.02
C SER A 239 -1.81 22.25 -7.99
N ASP A 240 -1.85 23.58 -7.94
CA ASP A 240 -0.68 24.35 -7.53
C ASP A 240 -0.38 24.19 -6.02
N LEU A 241 0.82 24.62 -5.62
CA LEU A 241 1.27 24.62 -4.22
C LEU A 241 0.42 25.55 -3.35
N ASP A 242 -0.02 26.69 -3.88
CA ASP A 242 -0.83 27.67 -3.14
C ASP A 242 -2.15 27.05 -2.65
N GLU A 243 -2.86 26.29 -3.49
CA GLU A 243 -4.09 25.58 -3.12
C GLU A 243 -3.82 24.53 -2.02
N TRP A 244 -2.70 23.80 -2.11
CA TRP A 244 -2.33 22.82 -1.08
C TRP A 244 -2.00 23.50 0.25
N GLU A 245 -1.23 24.59 0.22
CA GLU A 245 -0.92 25.36 1.42
C GLU A 245 -2.17 25.98 2.07
N ASP A 246 -3.09 26.51 1.26
CA ASP A 246 -4.38 27.00 1.74
C ASP A 246 -5.20 25.90 2.39
N PHE A 247 -5.21 24.70 1.83
CA PHE A 247 -5.83 23.54 2.46
C PHE A 247 -5.20 23.23 3.82
N LEU A 248 -3.86 23.18 3.91
CA LEU A 248 -3.17 22.90 5.18
C LEU A 248 -3.52 23.97 6.22
N ARG A 249 -3.39 25.26 5.88
CA ARG A 249 -3.72 26.39 6.77
C ARG A 249 -5.14 26.32 7.34
N ASN A 250 -6.10 25.86 6.55
CA ASN A 250 -7.51 25.80 6.96
C ASN A 250 -7.88 24.51 7.72
N ASN A 251 -7.05 23.47 7.65
CA ASN A 251 -7.39 22.15 8.18
C ASN A 251 -6.43 21.66 9.28
N THR A 252 -5.39 22.41 9.65
CA THR A 252 -4.41 21.99 10.67
C THR A 252 -4.40 22.93 11.89
N GLY A 253 -3.88 22.44 13.01
CA GLY A 253 -3.63 23.21 14.24
C GLY A 253 -2.43 24.17 14.10
N GLU A 254 -2.01 24.75 15.22
CA GLU A 254 -0.91 25.73 15.23
C GLU A 254 0.47 25.07 15.22
N GLN A 255 0.60 23.87 15.80
CA GLN A 255 1.88 23.16 15.91
C GLN A 255 2.10 22.22 14.73
N VAL A 256 2.77 22.75 13.70
CA VAL A 256 2.99 22.05 12.45
C VAL A 256 4.47 21.93 12.11
N VAL A 257 4.81 20.84 11.39
CA VAL A 257 6.16 20.58 10.90
C VAL A 257 6.10 20.25 9.42
N PHE A 258 6.92 20.94 8.62
CA PHE A 258 7.09 20.66 7.20
C PHE A 258 8.46 20.00 6.96
N ASP A 259 8.50 19.00 6.08
CA ASP A 259 9.71 18.29 5.67
C ASP A 259 9.61 17.94 4.17
N ALA A 260 10.53 18.49 3.37
CA ALA A 260 10.71 18.12 1.97
C ALA A 260 11.75 16.99 1.89
N ARG A 261 11.39 15.86 1.30
CA ARG A 261 12.22 14.64 1.26
C ARG A 261 12.59 14.26 -0.16
N SER A 262 13.90 14.31 -0.42
CA SER A 262 14.49 13.85 -1.67
C SER A 262 14.82 12.36 -1.62
N ILE A 263 14.15 11.60 -2.47
CA ILE A 263 14.24 10.13 -2.55
C ILE A 263 15.33 9.61 -3.49
N LEU A 264 15.86 10.49 -4.32
CA LEU A 264 16.89 10.21 -5.30
C LEU A 264 18.02 11.22 -5.10
N GLY A 265 19.08 10.75 -4.43
CA GLY A 265 20.38 11.42 -4.35
C GLY A 265 21.39 10.73 -5.24
#